data_AF-A0A4Y7Q4G0-F1
#
_entry.id   AF-A0A4Y7Q4G0-F1
#
_cell.length_a   1.000
_cell.length_b   1.000
_cell.length_c   1.000
_cell.angle_alpha   90.00
_cell.angle_beta   90.00
_cell.angle_gamma   90.00
#
_symmetry.space_group_name_H-M   'P 1'
#
loop_
_entity.id
_entity.type
_entity.pdbx_description
1 polymer ?
#
loop_
_entity_poly.entity_id
_entity_poly.type
_entity_poly.pdbx_seq_one_letter_code
_entity_poly.pdbx_strand_id
1 'polypeptide(L)'
;FFEDVEIAAHDVALSEEDTITWATRYARREDAELWTALPAYAAVPKVYQNFKSAVLALYPGADLTRQYRMQDMDELVAERARKPITSRLELGVYSRAFSRISAHLRTHDRASETECQRAFLRGFSGDLLPRLTNRLEITNIAHHPDDPYTIATVSTAADFLLSGTAA
;
A
#
# COMPACT_ATOMS: atom_id res chain seq x y z
N PHE A 1 -15.70 6.00 0.97
CA PHE A 1 -17.15 5.74 0.85
C PHE A 1 -17.58 4.57 1.71
N PHE A 2 -17.36 3.30 1.32
CA PHE A 2 -17.84 2.16 2.13
C PHE A 2 -17.20 2.11 3.52
N GLU A 3 -15.93 2.49 3.63
CA GLU A 3 -15.23 2.63 4.92
C GLU A 3 -15.90 3.69 5.81
N ASP A 4 -16.28 4.85 5.25
CA ASP A 4 -16.98 5.91 6.00
C ASP A 4 -18.36 5.44 6.48
N VAL A 5 -19.09 4.69 5.65
CA VAL A 5 -20.39 4.09 6.00
C VAL A 5 -20.22 3.05 7.10
N GLU A 6 -19.18 2.22 7.03
CA GLU A 6 -18.86 1.20 8.05
C GLU A 6 -18.52 1.82 9.40
N ILE A 7 -17.71 2.88 9.42
CA ILE A 7 -17.37 3.63 10.63
C ILE A 7 -18.64 4.22 11.26
N ALA A 8 -19.44 4.93 10.47
CA ALA A 8 -20.68 5.54 10.97
C ALA A 8 -21.71 4.50 11.45
N ALA A 9 -21.80 3.35 10.78
CA ALA A 9 -22.66 2.25 11.19
C ALA A 9 -22.18 1.59 12.48
N HIS A 10 -20.86 1.44 12.65
CA HIS A 10 -20.27 0.90 13.87
C HIS A 10 -20.53 1.80 15.08
N ASP A 11 -20.33 3.12 14.94
CA ASP A 11 -20.50 4.10 16.02
C ASP A 11 -21.92 4.10 16.62
N VAL A 12 -22.94 3.80 15.80
CA VAL A 12 -24.36 3.82 16.18
C VAL A 12 -24.94 2.40 16.30
N ALA A 13 -24.12 1.35 16.11
CA ALA A 13 -24.53 -0.05 16.09
C ALA A 13 -25.74 -0.33 15.16
N LEU A 14 -25.69 0.21 13.93
CA LEU A 14 -26.74 0.01 12.93
C LEU A 14 -26.85 -1.46 12.52
N SER A 15 -28.08 -1.89 12.21
CA SER A 15 -28.32 -3.21 11.64
C SER A 15 -27.73 -3.32 10.23
N GLU A 16 -27.48 -4.54 9.74
CA GLU A 16 -26.99 -4.72 8.36
C GLU A 16 -27.97 -4.17 7.32
N GLU A 17 -29.28 -4.29 7.57
CA GLU A 17 -30.32 -3.74 6.71
C GLU A 17 -30.31 -2.21 6.67
N ASP A 18 -30.19 -1.57 7.84
CA ASP A 18 -30.11 -0.11 7.91
C ASP A 18 -28.81 0.39 7.26
N THR A 19 -27.71 -0.34 7.45
CA THR A 19 -26.41 -0.01 6.85
C THR A 19 -26.48 -0.03 5.32
N ILE A 20 -27.11 -1.04 4.72
CA ILE A 20 -27.36 -1.09 3.26
C ILE A 20 -28.24 0.08 2.82
N THR A 21 -29.30 0.37 3.58
CA THR A 21 -30.24 1.45 3.27
C THR A 21 -29.53 2.81 3.26
N TRP A 22 -28.73 3.10 4.29
CA TRP A 22 -27.94 4.33 4.36
C TRP A 22 -26.86 4.39 3.29
N ALA A 23 -26.18 3.27 3.00
CA ALA A 23 -25.20 3.20 1.91
C ALA A 23 -25.83 3.64 0.58
N THR A 24 -27.02 3.13 0.23
CA THR A 24 -27.72 3.55 -1.00
C THR A 24 -28.19 5.00 -0.96
N ARG A 25 -28.54 5.54 0.21
CA ARG A 25 -29.05 6.91 0.36
C ARG A 25 -27.95 7.98 0.24
N TYR A 26 -26.75 7.66 0.69
CA TYR A 26 -25.58 8.55 0.57
C TYR A 26 -24.89 8.46 -0.79
N ALA A 27 -25.21 7.45 -1.60
CA ALA A 27 -24.73 7.34 -2.97
C ALA A 27 -25.32 8.43 -3.86
N ARG A 28 -24.66 8.70 -5.00
CA ARG A 28 -25.27 9.55 -6.04
C ARG A 28 -26.51 8.86 -6.59
N ARG A 29 -27.46 9.64 -7.10
CA ARG A 29 -28.74 9.11 -7.58
C ARG A 29 -28.59 7.94 -8.56
N GLU A 30 -27.69 8.08 -9.54
CA GLU A 30 -27.43 7.05 -10.56
C GLU A 30 -26.86 5.77 -9.93
N ASP A 31 -25.92 5.91 -8.99
CA ASP A 31 -25.33 4.80 -8.24
C ASP A 31 -26.37 4.13 -7.33
N ALA A 32 -27.23 4.90 -6.66
CA ALA A 32 -28.29 4.38 -5.81
C ALA A 32 -29.32 3.56 -6.60
N GLU A 33 -29.75 4.06 -7.76
CA GLU A 33 -30.64 3.32 -8.67
C GLU A 33 -29.99 1.99 -9.12
N LEU A 34 -28.69 2.01 -9.41
CA LEU A 34 -27.94 0.81 -9.78
C LEU A 34 -27.79 -0.18 -8.59
N TRP A 35 -27.50 0.30 -7.39
CA TRP A 35 -27.25 -0.56 -6.22
C TRP A 35 -28.54 -1.18 -5.69
N THR A 36 -29.66 -0.47 -5.75
CA THR A 36 -30.98 -0.99 -5.33
C THR A 36 -31.52 -2.06 -6.28
N ALA A 37 -31.06 -2.07 -7.54
CA ALA A 37 -31.39 -3.11 -8.51
C ALA A 37 -30.62 -4.43 -8.29
N LEU A 38 -29.61 -4.46 -7.42
CA LEU A 38 -28.82 -5.66 -7.17
C LEU A 38 -29.63 -6.73 -6.43
N PRO A 39 -29.49 -8.02 -6.79
CA PRO A 39 -30.11 -9.12 -6.03
C PRO A 39 -29.72 -9.13 -4.55
N ALA A 40 -28.49 -8.69 -4.24
CA ALA A 40 -27.99 -8.59 -2.86
C ALA A 40 -28.72 -7.51 -2.03
N TYR A 41 -29.31 -6.50 -2.66
CA TYR A 41 -30.14 -5.50 -1.97
C TYR A 41 -31.51 -6.06 -1.57
N ALA A 42 -32.09 -6.91 -2.42
CA ALA A 42 -33.38 -7.56 -2.19
C ALA A 42 -33.29 -8.90 -1.40
N ALA A 43 -32.09 -9.33 -1.04
CA ALA A 43 -31.86 -10.60 -0.35
C ALA A 43 -32.48 -10.62 1.05
N VAL A 44 -32.96 -11.79 1.48
CA VAL A 44 -33.49 -12.03 2.84
C VAL A 44 -32.83 -13.30 3.40
N PRO A 45 -32.04 -13.22 4.49
CA PRO A 45 -31.68 -12.00 5.21
C PRO A 45 -30.75 -11.10 4.39
N LYS A 46 -30.83 -9.79 4.62
CA LYS A 46 -29.89 -8.82 4.07
C LYS A 46 -28.52 -9.01 4.73
N VAL A 47 -27.50 -9.24 3.91
CA VAL A 47 -26.11 -9.38 4.37
C VAL A 47 -25.27 -8.25 3.76
N TYR A 48 -24.78 -7.33 4.60
CA TYR A 48 -24.07 -6.13 4.16
C TYR A 48 -22.80 -6.46 3.36
N GLN A 49 -22.04 -7.48 3.79
CA GLN A 49 -20.85 -7.90 3.05
C GLN A 49 -21.16 -8.43 1.64
N ASN A 50 -22.28 -9.15 1.46
CA ASN A 50 -22.72 -9.62 0.15
C ASN A 50 -23.13 -8.45 -0.73
N PHE A 51 -23.84 -7.46 -0.16
CA PHE A 51 -24.19 -6.22 -0.85
C PHE A 51 -22.94 -5.43 -1.28
N LYS A 52 -22.01 -5.16 -0.35
CA LYS A 52 -20.73 -4.47 -0.63
C LYS A 52 -19.97 -5.18 -1.75
N SER A 53 -19.86 -6.51 -1.69
CA SER A 53 -19.17 -7.31 -2.72
C SER A 53 -19.85 -7.19 -4.09
N ALA A 54 -21.18 -7.26 -4.13
CA ALA A 54 -21.95 -7.10 -5.37
C ALA A 54 -21.82 -5.69 -5.95
N VAL A 55 -21.82 -4.65 -5.11
CA VAL A 55 -21.58 -3.26 -5.55
C VAL A 55 -20.16 -3.11 -6.09
N LEU A 56 -19.14 -3.60 -5.38
CA LEU A 56 -17.74 -3.51 -5.85
C LEU A 56 -17.53 -4.24 -7.19
N ALA A 57 -18.26 -5.33 -7.45
CA ALA A 57 -18.21 -6.04 -8.73
C ALA A 57 -18.72 -5.20 -9.92
N LEU A 58 -19.58 -4.21 -9.69
CA LEU A 58 -20.07 -3.29 -10.72
C LEU A 58 -19.04 -2.23 -11.13
N TYR A 59 -18.04 -1.98 -10.30
CA TYR A 59 -17.00 -0.98 -10.55
C TYR A 59 -15.62 -1.65 -10.61
N PRO A 60 -15.21 -2.16 -11.79
CA PRO A 60 -13.88 -2.71 -11.99
C PRO A 60 -12.82 -1.67 -11.61
N GLY A 61 -12.05 -1.92 -10.55
CA GLY A 61 -11.05 -1.01 -10.00
C GLY A 61 -11.44 -0.29 -8.70
N ALA A 62 -12.70 -0.38 -8.26
CA ALA A 62 -13.13 0.06 -6.93
C ALA A 62 -12.73 -0.92 -5.82
N ASP A 63 -12.39 -2.15 -6.19
CA ASP A 63 -11.79 -3.12 -5.29
C ASP A 63 -10.38 -2.67 -4.90
N LEU A 64 -10.31 -1.97 -3.76
CA LEU A 64 -9.04 -1.52 -3.16
C LEU A 64 -8.13 -2.70 -2.80
N THR A 65 -8.60 -3.95 -2.77
CA THR A 65 -7.71 -5.12 -2.59
C THR A 65 -6.73 -5.30 -3.74
N ARG A 66 -6.99 -4.69 -4.90
CA ARG A 66 -6.11 -4.67 -6.07
C ARG A 66 -5.49 -3.31 -6.36
N GLN A 67 -5.56 -2.36 -5.42
CA GLN A 67 -5.00 -1.02 -5.59
C GLN A 67 -3.51 -1.04 -5.95
N TYR A 68 -2.76 -1.96 -5.36
CA TYR A 68 -1.36 -2.20 -5.70
C TYR A 68 -1.13 -3.68 -6.06
N ARG A 69 -0.30 -3.86 -7.08
CA ARG A 69 0.21 -5.14 -7.58
C ARG A 69 1.71 -5.21 -7.30
N MET A 70 2.26 -6.42 -7.31
CA MET A 70 3.71 -6.62 -7.26
C MET A 70 4.44 -5.83 -8.36
N GLN A 71 3.81 -5.73 -9.53
CA GLN A 71 4.30 -4.92 -10.64
C GLN A 71 4.47 -3.43 -10.26
N ASP A 72 3.57 -2.84 -9.47
CA ASP A 72 3.70 -1.43 -9.06
C ASP A 72 4.91 -1.22 -8.13
N MET A 73 5.24 -2.22 -7.30
CA MET A 73 6.45 -2.21 -6.50
C MET A 73 7.70 -2.33 -7.38
N ASP A 74 7.72 -3.27 -8.31
CA ASP A 74 8.85 -3.47 -9.23
C ASP A 74 9.08 -2.27 -10.15
N GLU A 75 8.00 -1.64 -10.63
CA GLU A 75 8.05 -0.42 -11.43
C GLU A 75 8.60 0.76 -10.64
N LEU A 76 8.16 0.95 -9.38
CA LEU A 76 8.71 1.99 -8.51
C LEU A 76 10.22 1.78 -8.27
N VAL A 77 10.63 0.54 -8.01
CA VAL A 77 12.03 0.16 -7.81
C VAL A 77 12.84 0.39 -9.08
N ALA A 78 12.33 -0.03 -10.24
CA ALA A 78 13.01 0.12 -11.52
C ALA A 78 13.12 1.60 -11.94
N GLU A 79 12.08 2.41 -11.71
CA GLU A 79 12.13 3.84 -11.98
C GLU A 79 13.20 4.51 -11.11
N ARG A 80 13.22 4.18 -9.80
CA ARG A 80 14.21 4.74 -8.89
C ARG A 80 15.63 4.26 -9.20
N ALA A 81 15.80 3.00 -9.57
CA ALA A 81 17.10 2.48 -10.02
C ALA A 81 17.61 3.21 -11.28
N ARG A 82 16.72 3.68 -12.17
CA ARG A 82 17.10 4.50 -13.34
C ARG A 82 17.41 5.96 -12.97
N LYS A 83 16.84 6.48 -11.89
CA LYS A 83 17.03 7.86 -11.38
C LYS A 83 17.67 7.82 -9.99
N PRO A 84 19.01 7.77 -9.90
CA PRO A 84 19.72 7.64 -8.63
C PRO A 84 19.24 8.65 -7.58
N ILE A 85 19.19 8.22 -6.31
CA ILE A 85 18.85 9.10 -5.19
C ILE A 85 20.06 9.98 -4.89
N THR A 86 19.90 11.29 -5.07
CA THR A 86 20.99 12.26 -4.88
C THR A 86 20.80 13.15 -3.65
N SER A 87 19.57 13.22 -3.12
CA SER A 87 19.24 14.09 -1.98
C SER A 87 18.34 13.40 -0.96
N ARG A 88 18.35 13.93 0.28
CA ARG A 88 17.48 13.47 1.38
C ARG A 88 15.99 13.63 1.03
N LEU A 89 15.64 14.65 0.24
CA LEU A 89 14.26 14.86 -0.22
C LEU A 89 13.80 13.70 -1.11
N GLU A 90 14.64 13.31 -2.08
CA GLU A 90 14.35 12.20 -2.97
C GLU A 90 14.29 10.86 -2.24
N LEU A 91 15.17 10.64 -1.26
CA LEU A 91 15.13 9.48 -0.37
C LEU A 91 13.78 9.41 0.37
N GLY A 92 13.32 10.54 0.90
CA GLY A 92 12.04 10.62 1.60
C GLY A 92 10.84 10.34 0.68
N VAL A 93 10.86 10.83 -0.55
CA VAL A 93 9.83 10.55 -1.56
C VAL A 93 9.79 9.05 -1.89
N TYR A 94 10.94 8.45 -2.18
CA TYR A 94 11.04 7.02 -2.47
C TYR A 94 10.59 6.16 -1.29
N SER A 95 11.08 6.45 -0.08
CA SER A 95 10.76 5.67 1.12
C SER A 95 9.26 5.69 1.42
N ARG A 96 8.60 6.86 1.32
CA ARG A 96 7.14 6.96 1.53
C ARG A 96 6.35 6.21 0.46
N ALA A 97 6.73 6.36 -0.81
CA ALA A 97 6.06 5.66 -1.91
C ALA A 97 6.18 4.14 -1.77
N PHE A 98 7.38 3.66 -1.44
CA PHE A 98 7.64 2.24 -1.24
C PHE A 98 6.89 1.69 -0.03
N SER A 99 6.91 2.38 1.11
CA SER A 99 6.18 1.97 2.32
C SER A 99 4.67 1.87 2.06
N ARG A 100 4.09 2.79 1.28
CA ARG A 100 2.67 2.73 0.92
C ARG A 100 2.32 1.49 0.10
N ILE A 101 3.10 1.19 -0.93
CA ILE A 101 2.87 0.03 -1.81
C ILE A 101 3.13 -1.29 -1.06
N SER A 102 4.28 -1.39 -0.38
CA SER A 102 4.69 -2.60 0.34
C SER A 102 3.75 -2.93 1.50
N ALA A 103 3.26 -1.94 2.25
CA ALA A 103 2.29 -2.16 3.32
C ALA A 103 0.98 -2.76 2.76
N HIS A 104 0.48 -2.24 1.64
CA HIS A 104 -0.73 -2.75 1.00
C HIS A 104 -0.54 -4.18 0.47
N LEU A 105 0.60 -4.48 -0.16
CA LEU A 105 0.89 -5.83 -0.65
C LEU A 105 1.03 -6.83 0.50
N ARG A 106 1.62 -6.42 1.63
CA ARG A 106 1.73 -7.26 2.83
C ARG A 106 0.39 -7.54 3.50
N THR A 107 -0.50 -6.54 3.60
CA THR A 107 -1.83 -6.75 4.23
C THR A 107 -2.71 -7.70 3.43
N HIS A 108 -2.45 -7.86 2.13
CA HIS A 108 -3.16 -8.77 1.24
C HIS A 108 -2.39 -10.08 0.94
N ASP A 109 -1.33 -10.37 1.70
CA ASP A 109 -0.49 -11.57 1.55
C ASP A 109 0.07 -11.76 0.12
N ARG A 110 0.34 -10.65 -0.58
CA ARG A 110 0.86 -10.63 -1.95
C ARG A 110 2.37 -10.51 -2.03
N ALA A 111 2.98 -10.03 -0.96
CA ALA A 111 4.42 -9.88 -0.82
C ALA A 111 4.82 -10.20 0.62
N SER A 112 5.85 -11.01 0.78
CA SER A 112 6.46 -11.24 2.08
C SER A 112 7.30 -10.03 2.51
N GLU A 113 7.51 -9.90 3.82
CA GLU A 113 8.37 -8.85 4.36
C GLU A 113 9.80 -8.92 3.83
N THR A 114 10.33 -10.14 3.66
CA THR A 114 11.68 -10.36 3.12
C THR A 114 11.78 -9.93 1.66
N GLU A 115 10.76 -10.19 0.83
CA GLU A 115 10.71 -9.71 -0.54
C GLU A 115 10.68 -8.19 -0.62
N CYS A 116 9.84 -7.53 0.19
CA CYS A 116 9.80 -6.07 0.24
C CYS A 116 11.14 -5.47 0.68
N GLN A 117 11.81 -6.06 1.68
CA GLN A 117 13.11 -5.59 2.14
C GLN A 117 14.20 -5.73 1.05
N ARG A 118 14.23 -6.86 0.33
CA ARG A 118 15.14 -7.03 -0.82
C ARG A 118 14.82 -6.06 -1.95
N ALA A 119 13.55 -5.85 -2.26
CA ALA A 119 13.11 -4.94 -3.32
C ALA A 119 13.47 -3.49 -3.00
N PHE A 120 13.37 -3.07 -1.72
CA PHE A 120 13.70 -1.71 -1.31
C PHE A 120 15.15 -1.34 -1.64
N LEU A 121 16.10 -2.23 -1.34
CA LEU A 121 17.53 -2.06 -1.65
C LEU A 121 17.81 -1.93 -3.14
N ARG A 122 17.06 -2.65 -3.99
CA ARG A 122 17.24 -2.61 -5.46
C ARG A 122 16.90 -1.25 -6.06
N GLY A 123 16.15 -0.40 -5.37
CA GLY A 123 15.83 0.94 -5.86
C GLY A 123 16.99 1.94 -5.71
N PHE A 124 18.05 1.57 -4.99
CA PHE A 124 19.27 2.36 -4.90
C PHE A 124 20.21 2.01 -6.06
N SER A 125 20.78 3.02 -6.70
CA SER A 125 21.66 2.86 -7.85
C SER A 125 22.74 3.94 -7.89
N GLY A 126 23.65 3.83 -8.86
CA GLY A 126 24.79 4.74 -9.03
C GLY A 126 25.78 4.64 -7.87
N ASP A 127 26.50 5.74 -7.61
CA ASP A 127 27.57 5.80 -6.59
C ASP A 127 27.05 5.67 -5.15
N LEU A 128 25.75 5.87 -4.93
CA LEU A 128 25.15 5.72 -3.61
C LEU A 128 25.09 4.25 -3.18
N LEU A 129 24.84 3.34 -4.11
CA LEU A 129 24.69 1.90 -3.82
C LEU A 129 25.95 1.28 -3.18
N PRO A 130 27.17 1.37 -3.76
CA PRO A 130 28.37 0.80 -3.14
C PRO A 130 28.70 1.44 -1.78
N ARG A 131 28.45 2.75 -1.63
CA ARG A 131 28.62 3.45 -0.35
C ARG A 131 27.63 2.95 0.70
N LEU A 132 26.39 2.71 0.30
CA LEU A 132 25.32 2.19 1.14
C LEU A 132 25.64 0.77 1.60
N THR A 133 26.02 -0.13 0.68
CA THR A 133 26.41 -1.51 1.02
C THR A 133 27.57 -1.52 2.02
N ASN A 134 28.63 -0.76 1.77
CA ASN A 134 29.78 -0.67 2.67
C ASN A 134 29.37 -0.15 4.07
N ARG A 135 28.53 0.90 4.12
CA ARG A 135 28.00 1.42 5.39
C ARG A 135 27.21 0.36 6.14
N LEU A 136 26.33 -0.38 5.45
CA LEU A 136 25.50 -1.44 6.02
C LEU A 136 26.34 -2.57 6.61
N GLU A 137 27.36 -3.02 5.90
CA GLU A 137 28.32 -4.04 6.37
C GLU A 137 29.07 -3.57 7.63
N ILE A 138 29.54 -2.32 7.67
CA ILE A 138 30.24 -1.77 8.84
C ILE A 138 29.30 -1.63 10.04
N THR A 139 28.06 -1.19 9.83
CA THR A 139 27.10 -0.98 10.93
C THR A 139 26.50 -2.26 11.46
N ASN A 140 26.43 -3.32 10.65
CA ASN A 140 25.78 -4.58 10.98
C ASN A 140 26.75 -5.76 10.82
N ILE A 141 27.81 -5.76 11.64
CA ILE A 141 28.91 -6.74 11.54
C ILE A 141 28.44 -8.20 11.70
N ALA A 142 27.39 -8.45 12.48
CA ALA A 142 26.83 -9.78 12.73
C ALA A 142 25.69 -10.16 11.77
N HIS A 143 25.46 -9.39 10.70
CA HIS A 143 24.37 -9.63 9.76
C HIS A 143 24.75 -10.71 8.73
N HIS A 144 23.83 -11.64 8.48
CA HIS A 144 24.06 -12.76 7.57
C HIS A 144 23.87 -12.32 6.11
N PRO A 145 24.74 -12.70 5.17
CA PRO A 145 24.65 -12.25 3.77
C PRO A 145 23.33 -12.61 3.07
N ASP A 146 22.69 -13.71 3.48
CA ASP A 146 21.41 -14.16 2.90
C ASP A 146 20.18 -13.45 3.50
N ASP A 147 20.35 -12.77 4.64
CA ASP A 147 19.26 -12.06 5.30
C ASP A 147 19.09 -10.68 4.66
N PRO A 148 17.87 -10.24 4.33
CA PRO A 148 17.66 -8.89 3.83
C PRO A 148 17.87 -7.84 4.93
N TYR A 149 18.36 -6.65 4.55
CA TYR A 149 18.38 -5.51 5.46
C TYR A 149 16.98 -4.92 5.61
N THR A 150 16.61 -4.53 6.84
CA THR A 150 15.32 -3.88 7.07
C THR A 150 15.26 -2.51 6.39
N ILE A 151 14.07 -2.11 5.96
CA ILE A 151 13.85 -0.80 5.33
C ILE A 151 14.36 0.34 6.23
N ALA A 152 14.13 0.26 7.54
CA ALA A 152 14.57 1.26 8.51
C ALA A 152 16.11 1.38 8.57
N THR A 153 16.82 0.24 8.59
CA THR A 153 18.28 0.20 8.59
C THR A 153 18.85 0.83 7.31
N VAL A 154 18.26 0.49 6.16
CA VAL A 154 18.67 1.02 4.85
C VAL A 154 18.40 2.52 4.74
N SER A 155 17.22 2.98 5.14
CA SER A 155 16.87 4.41 5.14
C SER A 155 17.79 5.21 6.06
N THR A 156 18.13 4.69 7.24
CA THR A 156 19.06 5.38 8.17
C THR A 156 20.46 5.47 7.60
N ALA A 157 20.97 4.39 6.99
CA ALA A 157 22.28 4.39 6.34
C ALA A 157 22.33 5.34 5.14
N ALA A 158 21.29 5.35 4.31
CA ALA A 158 21.18 6.26 3.17
C ALA A 158 21.09 7.72 3.62
N ASP A 159 20.30 8.02 4.65
CA ASP A 159 20.16 9.37 5.20
C ASP A 159 21.49 9.89 5.74
N PHE A 160 22.28 9.05 6.42
CA PHE A 160 23.62 9.40 6.87
C PHE A 160 24.56 9.73 5.69
N LEU A 161 24.54 8.93 4.63
CA LEU A 161 25.40 9.15 3.45
C LEU A 161 25.03 10.43 2.70
N LEU A 162 23.74 10.75 2.65
CA LEU A 162 23.20 11.96 2.02
C LEU A 162 23.29 13.21 2.92
N SER A 163 23.58 13.04 4.21
CA SER A 163 23.85 14.15 5.14
C SER A 163 25.24 14.77 4.92
N GLY A 164 26.18 14.00 4.36
CA GLY A 164 27.54 14.45 4.06
C GLY A 164 27.71 15.07 2.66
N THR A 165 26.73 14.89 1.77
CA THR A 165 26.68 15.57 0.46
C THR A 165 25.98 16.91 0.65
N ALA A 166 26.74 17.94 1.01
CA ALA A 166 26.29 19.32 0.92
C ALA A 166 26.02 19.67 -0.56
N ALA A 167 24.98 20.48 -0.76
CA ALA A 167 24.51 21.00 -2.05
C ALA A 167 25.60 21.71 -2.87
#